data_AF-A0A5N7MSJ4-F1
#
_entry.id   AF-A0A5N7MSJ4-F1
#
_cell.length_a   1.000
_cell.length_b   1.000
_cell.length_c   1.000
_cell.angle_alpha   90.00
_cell.angle_beta   90.00
_cell.angle_gamma   90.00
#
_symmetry.space_group_name_H-M   'P 1'
#
loop_
_entity.id
_entity.type
_entity.pdbx_description
1 polymer ?
#
loop_
_entity_poly.entity_id
_entity_poly.type
_entity_poly.pdbx_seq_one_letter_code
_entity_poly.pdbx_strand_id
1 'polypeptide(L)'
;MNDIFSALEQQLAILNGTTSFIPSISVAPQPSGLNGIPPVSDITVATFNHFDNGPAHKTKWSSSRYAMNLQFFTQTAPFTPSAGLAAWKGTVQLLEPDFWFSYVEFKHDEGKIDAETFAYLRAAYETTLRNYPGNVLLGTFTDKNSGTHYSWPYFVRFFYDKFEEANLEVWLDEQLPTIIAWEPVPQVPDQFLPIIRSRYNPHNLWKSGRPMGGKGKKHKQ
;
A
#
# COMPACT_ATOMS: atom_id res chain seq x y z
N MET A 1 6.70 -45.86 -3.44
CA MET A 1 5.56 -45.02 -3.03
C MET A 1 6.01 -44.31 -1.77
N ASN A 2 6.49 -43.07 -1.91
CA ASN A 2 7.03 -42.32 -0.77
C ASN A 2 5.86 -41.71 -0.01
N ASP A 3 5.81 -42.01 1.29
CA ASP A 3 4.79 -41.54 2.21
C ASP A 3 4.87 -40.01 2.35
N ILE A 4 3.72 -39.35 2.21
CA ILE A 4 3.57 -37.89 2.32
C ILE A 4 4.11 -37.39 3.68
N PHE A 5 4.03 -38.21 4.72
CA PHE A 5 4.59 -37.88 6.04
C PHE A 5 6.12 -37.80 6.02
N SER A 6 6.80 -38.67 5.27
CA SER A 6 8.26 -38.62 5.12
C SER A 6 8.73 -37.40 4.31
N ALA A 7 7.93 -36.95 3.35
CA ALA A 7 8.22 -35.72 2.60
C ALA A 7 8.05 -34.45 3.46
N LEU A 8 7.05 -34.43 4.34
CA LEU A 8 6.81 -33.35 5.31
C LEU A 8 7.88 -33.30 6.41
N GLU A 9 8.33 -34.45 6.91
CA GLU A 9 9.43 -34.52 7.89
C GLU A 9 10.77 -34.06 7.29
N GLN A 10 11.04 -34.38 6.03
CA GLN A 10 12.22 -33.86 5.32
C GLN A 10 12.14 -32.33 5.13
N GLN A 11 10.96 -31.78 4.82
CA GLN A 11 10.78 -30.33 4.74
C GLN A 11 10.97 -29.62 6.08
N LEU A 12 10.47 -30.22 7.17
CA LEU A 12 10.64 -29.68 8.52
C LEU A 12 12.10 -29.78 9.01
N ALA A 13 12.84 -30.82 8.63
CA ALA A 13 14.26 -30.93 8.91
C ALA A 13 15.10 -29.87 8.17
N ILE A 14 14.72 -29.52 6.94
CA ILE A 14 15.36 -28.43 6.17
C ILE A 14 15.09 -27.07 6.83
N LEU A 15 13.86 -26.84 7.31
CA LEU A 15 13.49 -25.60 8.01
C LEU A 15 14.19 -25.45 9.38
N ASN A 16 14.39 -26.54 10.10
CA ASN A 16 15.05 -26.52 11.42
C ASN A 16 16.59 -26.56 11.36
N GLY A 17 17.17 -26.99 10.23
CA GLY A 17 18.62 -27.04 10.01
C GLY A 17 19.21 -25.77 9.38
N THR A 18 18.38 -24.82 8.95
CA THR A 18 18.84 -23.57 8.34
C THR A 18 19.01 -22.52 9.43
N THR A 19 20.13 -22.57 10.16
CA THR A 19 20.65 -21.39 10.85
C THR A 19 20.77 -20.28 9.83
N SER A 20 19.93 -19.26 10.00
CA SER A 20 19.85 -18.06 9.20
C SER A 20 21.20 -17.33 9.23
N PHE A 21 22.08 -17.66 8.28
CA PHE A 21 22.98 -16.67 7.75
C PHE A 21 22.11 -15.66 7.01
N ILE A 22 21.66 -14.64 7.73
CA ILE A 22 21.34 -13.36 7.09
C ILE A 22 22.71 -12.84 6.65
N PRO A 23 23.04 -12.82 5.35
CA PRO A 23 24.20 -12.05 4.94
C PRO A 23 23.92 -10.64 5.44
N SER A 24 24.85 -10.05 6.19
CA SER A 24 24.80 -8.63 6.49
C SER A 24 24.79 -7.92 5.15
N ILE A 25 23.59 -7.57 4.69
CA ILE A 25 23.41 -6.72 3.53
C ILE A 25 24.03 -5.42 3.99
N SER A 26 25.23 -5.15 3.47
CA SER A 26 25.80 -3.82 3.39
C SER A 26 24.65 -2.91 2.98
N VAL A 27 24.16 -2.10 3.93
CA VAL A 27 23.06 -1.16 3.71
C VAL A 27 23.55 -0.25 2.58
N ALA A 28 23.04 -0.51 1.38
CA ALA A 28 23.15 0.43 0.28
C ALA A 28 22.61 1.77 0.77
N PRO A 29 23.16 2.90 0.31
CA PRO A 29 22.69 4.21 0.73
C PRO A 29 21.17 4.25 0.55
N GLN A 30 20.44 4.46 1.65
CA GLN A 30 19.00 4.58 1.64
C GLN A 30 18.57 5.52 0.50
N PRO A 31 17.77 5.04 -0.47
CA PRO A 31 17.38 5.88 -1.58
C PRO A 31 16.56 7.04 -1.03
N SER A 32 16.92 8.26 -1.44
CA SER A 32 16.26 9.48 -0.97
C SER A 32 14.83 9.58 -1.52
N GLY A 33 13.88 8.88 -0.89
CA GLY A 33 12.44 9.09 -0.98
C GLY A 33 11.94 9.91 0.21
N LEU A 34 10.76 10.53 0.10
CA LEU A 34 10.20 11.53 1.02
C LEU A 34 10.59 11.36 2.51
N ASN A 35 11.13 12.42 3.11
CA ASN A 35 11.30 12.53 4.57
C ASN A 35 9.95 12.27 5.27
N GLY A 36 9.94 11.33 6.22
CA GLY A 36 8.85 11.19 7.18
C GLY A 36 7.83 10.08 6.93
N ILE A 37 8.00 9.21 5.93
CA ILE A 37 7.33 7.91 5.96
C ILE A 37 7.96 7.08 7.09
N PRO A 38 7.19 6.59 8.08
CA PRO A 38 7.75 5.81 9.16
C PRO A 38 8.23 4.43 8.65
N PRO A 39 9.29 3.85 9.25
CA PRO A 39 9.68 2.47 9.00
C PRO A 39 8.51 1.51 9.20
N VAL A 40 8.47 0.40 8.45
CA VAL A 40 7.38 -0.60 8.55
C VAL A 40 7.22 -1.12 9.98
N SER A 41 8.33 -1.33 10.69
CA SER A 41 8.36 -1.75 12.10
C SER A 41 7.59 -0.81 13.04
N ASP A 42 7.48 0.47 12.68
CA ASP A 42 6.88 1.50 13.52
C ASP A 42 5.40 1.72 13.17
N ILE A 43 4.93 1.18 12.04
CA ILE A 43 3.54 1.31 11.59
C ILE A 43 2.65 0.42 12.45
N THR A 44 1.91 1.03 13.38
CA THR A 44 1.00 0.32 14.28
C THR A 44 -0.41 0.18 13.70
N VAL A 45 -0.83 1.16 12.89
CA VAL A 45 -2.08 1.12 12.12
C VAL A 45 -1.81 1.75 10.75
N ALA A 46 -2.39 1.19 9.69
CA ALA A 46 -2.51 1.84 8.39
C ALA A 46 -3.95 1.84 7.90
N THR A 47 -4.33 2.87 7.15
CA THR A 47 -5.64 2.92 6.47
C THR A 47 -5.45 3.14 4.99
N PHE A 48 -6.29 2.47 4.20
CA PHE A 48 -6.25 2.51 2.74
C PHE A 48 -7.67 2.80 2.24
N ASN A 49 -7.81 3.82 1.42
CA ASN A 49 -9.10 4.20 0.83
C ASN A 49 -8.93 4.29 -0.68
N HIS A 50 -9.62 3.43 -1.43
CA HIS A 50 -9.53 3.37 -2.88
C HIS A 50 -10.70 4.11 -3.53
N PHE A 51 -10.43 4.92 -4.54
CA PHE A 51 -11.37 5.82 -5.21
C PHE A 51 -11.39 5.56 -6.72
N ASP A 52 -12.56 5.74 -7.34
CA ASP A 52 -12.73 5.89 -8.79
C ASP A 52 -13.12 7.35 -9.09
N ASN A 53 -12.15 8.16 -9.55
CA ASN A 53 -12.33 9.55 -10.00
C ASN A 53 -13.14 9.65 -11.31
N GLY A 54 -13.50 8.52 -11.91
CA GLY A 54 -14.31 8.45 -13.12
C GLY A 54 -13.49 8.39 -14.41
N PRO A 55 -14.16 8.06 -15.53
CA PRO A 55 -13.50 7.75 -16.80
C PRO A 55 -12.78 8.93 -17.45
N ALA A 56 -13.04 10.17 -17.02
CA ALA A 56 -12.37 11.37 -17.55
C ALA A 56 -10.89 11.47 -17.13
N HIS A 57 -10.45 10.68 -16.13
CA HIS A 57 -9.13 10.83 -15.49
C HIS A 57 -8.12 9.72 -15.88
N LYS A 58 -8.29 9.05 -17.03
CA LYS A 58 -7.51 7.84 -17.35
C LYS A 58 -6.02 8.05 -17.70
N THR A 59 -5.59 9.26 -18.05
CA THR A 59 -4.32 9.46 -18.79
C THR A 59 -3.34 10.43 -18.16
N LYS A 60 -3.58 10.91 -16.94
CA LYS A 60 -2.67 11.85 -16.28
C LYS A 60 -2.05 11.22 -15.04
N TRP A 61 -0.73 11.22 -14.99
CA TRP A 61 0.04 10.77 -13.83
C TRP A 61 -0.33 11.52 -12.53
N SER A 62 -0.70 12.81 -12.64
CA SER A 62 -1.11 13.64 -11.49
C SER A 62 -2.61 13.53 -11.12
N SER A 63 -3.40 12.85 -11.96
CA SER A 63 -4.85 12.69 -11.83
C SER A 63 -5.30 11.45 -12.62
N SER A 64 -5.17 10.29 -12.00
CA SER A 64 -5.58 9.00 -12.55
C SER A 64 -7.05 8.70 -12.26
N ARG A 65 -7.64 7.77 -13.00
CA ARG A 65 -9.00 7.28 -12.72
C ARG A 65 -9.05 6.65 -11.33
N TYR A 66 -8.10 5.79 -11.03
CA TYR A 66 -8.05 5.10 -9.74
C TYR A 66 -7.03 5.75 -8.84
N ALA A 67 -7.38 6.03 -7.59
CA ALA A 67 -6.46 6.62 -6.63
C ALA A 67 -6.62 5.95 -5.26
N MET A 68 -5.55 5.97 -4.48
CA MET A 68 -5.55 5.46 -3.12
C MET A 68 -5.05 6.51 -2.15
N ASN A 69 -5.82 6.77 -1.10
CA ASN A 69 -5.35 7.56 0.03
C ASN A 69 -4.86 6.62 1.14
N LEU A 70 -3.65 6.90 1.61
CA LEU A 70 -2.97 6.12 2.65
C LEU A 70 -2.72 7.01 3.85
N GLN A 71 -2.86 6.42 5.05
CA GLN A 71 -2.44 7.05 6.30
C GLN A 71 -1.72 6.00 7.14
N PHE A 72 -0.54 6.35 7.63
CA PHE A 72 0.27 5.53 8.52
C PHE A 72 0.31 6.17 9.91
N PHE A 73 0.22 5.32 10.92
CA PHE A 73 0.12 5.71 12.32
C PHE A 73 1.18 4.96 13.12
N THR A 74 1.78 5.64 14.09
CA THR A 74 2.85 5.10 14.95
C THR A 74 2.47 5.14 16.42
N GLN A 75 1.21 5.47 16.74
CA GLN A 75 0.73 5.50 18.13
C GLN A 75 0.79 4.11 18.74
N THR A 76 1.32 4.03 19.95
CA THR A 76 1.46 2.79 20.72
C THR A 76 0.31 2.55 21.69
N ALA A 77 -0.53 3.56 21.93
CA ALA A 77 -1.72 3.47 22.76
C ALA A 77 -3.00 3.45 21.92
N PRO A 78 -4.07 2.75 22.36
CA PRO A 78 -5.33 2.68 21.61
C PRO A 78 -5.97 4.05 21.30
N PHE A 79 -6.28 4.32 20.03
CA PHE A 79 -6.70 5.63 19.50
C PHE A 79 -7.72 5.50 18.35
N THR A 80 -8.38 6.60 17.98
CA THR A 80 -9.25 6.66 16.79
C THR A 80 -8.48 7.31 15.65
N PRO A 81 -8.19 6.58 14.54
CA PRO A 81 -7.47 7.13 13.40
C PRO A 81 -8.13 8.40 12.83
N SER A 82 -7.31 9.40 12.57
CA SER A 82 -7.70 10.64 11.92
C SER A 82 -6.51 11.25 11.20
N ALA A 83 -6.76 12.06 10.17
CA ALA A 83 -5.70 12.67 9.37
C ALA A 83 -4.76 13.60 10.15
N GLY A 84 -5.15 14.06 11.35
CA GLY A 84 -4.32 14.87 12.25
C GLY A 84 -3.43 14.05 13.18
N LEU A 85 -3.71 12.74 13.33
CA LEU A 85 -2.87 11.82 14.11
C LEU A 85 -1.94 10.98 13.23
N ALA A 86 -2.13 11.02 11.91
CA ALA A 86 -1.31 10.26 10.98
C ALA A 86 0.14 10.76 11.06
N ALA A 87 1.08 9.84 11.33
CA ALA A 87 2.51 10.10 11.25
C ALA A 87 2.90 10.44 9.81
N TRP A 88 2.25 9.78 8.86
CA TRP A 88 2.35 10.10 7.45
C TRP A 88 1.01 9.91 6.75
N LYS A 89 0.74 10.74 5.74
CA LYS A 89 -0.41 10.58 4.85
C LYS A 89 -0.03 10.97 3.44
N GLY A 90 -0.61 10.30 2.46
CA GLY A 90 -0.40 10.65 1.07
C GLY A 90 -1.38 9.98 0.14
N THR A 91 -1.19 10.25 -1.14
CA THR A 91 -2.03 9.72 -2.21
C THR A 91 -1.15 8.97 -3.19
N VAL A 92 -1.66 7.85 -3.68
CA VAL A 92 -1.08 7.11 -4.80
C VAL A 92 -2.06 7.19 -5.96
N GLN A 93 -1.54 7.57 -7.14
CA GLN A 93 -2.29 7.50 -8.39
C GLN A 93 -2.06 6.11 -8.98
N LEU A 94 -3.13 5.32 -9.12
CA LEU A 94 -3.07 3.95 -9.62
C LEU A 94 -3.27 3.95 -11.13
N LEU A 95 -2.35 3.31 -11.83
CA LEU A 95 -2.19 3.39 -13.27
C LEU A 95 -1.99 1.98 -13.85
N GLU A 96 -2.36 1.83 -15.12
CA GLU A 96 -2.02 0.64 -15.90
C GLU A 96 -0.49 0.45 -15.91
N PRO A 97 0.04 -0.78 -15.78
CA PRO A 97 1.47 -1.03 -15.62
C PRO A 97 2.33 -0.41 -16.73
N ASP A 98 1.92 -0.53 -17.99
CA ASP A 98 2.68 -0.02 -19.14
C ASP A 98 2.78 1.51 -19.11
N PHE A 99 1.65 2.19 -18.83
CA PHE A 99 1.65 3.64 -18.66
C PHE A 99 2.50 4.04 -17.46
N TRP A 100 2.38 3.31 -16.35
CA TRP A 100 3.15 3.57 -15.14
C TRP A 100 4.66 3.52 -15.43
N PHE A 101 5.10 2.44 -16.08
CA PHE A 101 6.51 2.20 -16.34
C PHE A 101 7.07 3.18 -17.38
N SER A 102 6.31 3.51 -18.44
CA SER A 102 6.73 4.51 -19.42
C SER A 102 7.03 5.88 -18.79
N TYR A 103 6.29 6.26 -17.75
CA TYR A 103 6.53 7.51 -17.03
C TYR A 103 7.73 7.42 -16.08
N VAL A 104 7.96 6.26 -15.47
CA VAL A 104 9.17 5.98 -14.69
C VAL A 104 10.41 6.07 -15.58
N GLU A 105 10.40 5.47 -16.78
CA GLU A 105 11.48 5.59 -17.76
C GLU A 105 11.73 7.04 -18.14
N PHE A 106 10.68 7.78 -18.49
CA PHE A 106 10.79 9.20 -18.80
C PHE A 106 11.42 10.02 -17.64
N LYS A 107 11.07 9.72 -16.39
CA LYS A 107 11.61 10.43 -15.21
C LYS A 107 13.03 10.01 -14.87
N HIS A 108 13.42 8.78 -15.17
CA HIS A 108 14.82 8.37 -15.12
C HIS A 108 15.65 9.15 -16.14
N ASP A 109 15.19 9.26 -17.39
CA ASP A 109 15.90 9.97 -18.45
C ASP A 109 16.08 11.47 -18.14
N GLU A 110 15.12 12.07 -17.42
CA GLU A 110 15.23 13.44 -16.88
C GLU A 110 16.17 13.57 -15.66
N GLY A 111 16.79 12.48 -15.20
CA GLY A 111 17.67 12.44 -14.03
C GLY A 111 16.94 12.60 -12.70
N LYS A 112 15.63 12.30 -12.64
CA LYS A 112 14.83 12.38 -11.40
C LYS A 112 14.82 11.08 -10.60
N ILE A 113 15.27 10.00 -11.22
CA ILE A 113 15.38 8.67 -10.63
C ILE A 113 16.80 8.21 -10.87
N ASP A 114 17.49 7.75 -9.82
CA ASP A 114 18.80 7.16 -9.93
C ASP A 114 18.72 5.74 -10.52
N ALA A 115 19.86 5.21 -10.98
CA ALA A 115 19.91 3.92 -11.67
C ALA A 115 19.51 2.73 -10.79
N GLU A 116 19.78 2.78 -9.48
CA GLU A 116 19.44 1.71 -8.54
C GLU A 116 17.94 1.65 -8.32
N THR A 117 17.33 2.80 -8.01
CA THR A 117 15.87 2.93 -7.89
C THR A 117 15.18 2.53 -9.19
N PHE A 118 15.71 2.94 -10.35
CA PHE A 118 15.13 2.57 -11.63
C PHE A 118 15.17 1.05 -11.90
N ALA A 119 16.30 0.40 -11.64
CA ALA A 119 16.44 -1.05 -11.79
C ALA A 119 15.46 -1.81 -10.89
N TYR A 120 15.29 -1.35 -9.65
CA TYR A 120 14.30 -1.88 -8.72
C TYR A 120 12.86 -1.75 -9.25
N LEU A 121 12.47 -0.57 -9.73
CA LEU A 121 11.14 -0.33 -10.30
C LEU A 121 10.88 -1.14 -11.58
N ARG A 122 11.90 -1.31 -12.44
CA ARG A 122 11.82 -2.19 -13.61
C ARG A 122 11.57 -3.64 -13.20
N ALA A 123 12.31 -4.16 -12.22
CA ALA A 123 12.11 -5.53 -11.74
C ALA A 123 10.70 -5.75 -11.17
N ALA A 124 10.16 -4.75 -10.45
CA ALA A 124 8.79 -4.78 -9.94
C ALA A 124 7.74 -4.82 -11.07
N TYR A 125 7.93 -4.00 -12.12
CA TYR A 125 7.08 -3.99 -13.31
C TYR A 125 7.11 -5.34 -14.05
N GLU A 126 8.30 -5.87 -14.34
CA GLU A 126 8.45 -7.16 -15.02
C GLU A 126 7.82 -8.31 -14.24
N THR A 127 8.01 -8.32 -12.91
CA THR A 127 7.39 -9.30 -12.02
C THR A 127 5.86 -9.19 -12.05
N THR A 128 5.35 -7.96 -12.10
CA THR A 128 3.91 -7.70 -12.15
C THR A 128 3.29 -8.27 -13.43
N LEU A 129 3.88 -7.99 -14.59
CA LEU A 129 3.40 -8.52 -15.86
C LEU A 129 3.47 -10.05 -15.95
N ARG A 130 4.49 -10.66 -15.33
CA ARG A 130 4.66 -12.12 -15.33
C ARG A 130 3.61 -12.82 -14.48
N ASN A 131 3.30 -12.27 -13.30
CA ASN A 131 2.53 -12.96 -12.28
C ASN A 131 1.05 -12.55 -12.25
N TYR A 132 0.69 -11.38 -12.77
CA TYR A 132 -0.65 -10.81 -12.70
C TYR A 132 -1.13 -10.33 -14.07
N PRO A 133 -1.43 -11.26 -15.00
CA PRO A 133 -1.87 -10.91 -16.35
C PRO A 133 -3.32 -10.39 -16.32
N GLY A 134 -3.49 -9.12 -15.96
CA GLY A 134 -4.76 -8.38 -16.01
C GLY A 134 -5.23 -7.83 -14.67
N ASN A 135 -6.01 -6.74 -14.72
CA ASN A 135 -6.64 -6.08 -13.56
C ASN A 135 -5.67 -5.72 -12.43
N VAL A 136 -4.44 -5.37 -12.78
CA VAL A 136 -3.42 -4.89 -11.85
C VAL A 136 -3.12 -3.43 -12.13
N LEU A 137 -2.99 -2.65 -11.08
CA LEU A 137 -2.61 -1.26 -11.13
C LEU A 137 -1.35 -1.05 -10.30
N LEU A 138 -0.43 -0.26 -10.82
CA LEU A 138 0.76 0.20 -10.13
C LEU A 138 0.64 1.68 -9.79
N GLY A 139 1.26 2.10 -8.70
CA GLY A 139 1.27 3.52 -8.35
C GLY A 139 2.41 3.88 -7.42
N THR A 140 2.98 5.07 -7.65
CA THR A 140 4.05 5.63 -6.83
C THR A 140 3.47 6.58 -5.78
N PHE A 141 4.10 6.62 -4.61
CA PHE A 141 3.70 7.50 -3.52
C PHE A 141 3.89 8.97 -3.90
N THR A 142 2.86 9.78 -3.67
CA THR A 142 2.89 11.23 -3.93
C THR A 142 2.55 12.01 -2.65
N ASP A 143 3.34 13.05 -2.38
CA ASP A 143 3.01 14.11 -1.43
C ASP A 143 2.63 15.37 -2.22
N LYS A 144 1.55 16.03 -1.79
CA LYS A 144 1.00 17.25 -2.40
C LYS A 144 1.05 18.48 -1.45
N ASN A 145 1.63 18.34 -0.26
CA ASN A 145 1.60 19.40 0.76
C ASN A 145 2.34 20.69 0.35
N SER A 146 3.41 20.60 -0.45
CA SER A 146 4.25 21.73 -0.87
C SER A 146 4.60 21.70 -2.37
N GLY A 147 3.66 21.22 -3.20
CA GLY A 147 3.91 20.82 -4.58
C GLY A 147 3.80 19.30 -4.75
N THR A 148 3.90 18.78 -5.97
CA THR A 148 3.83 17.32 -6.20
C THR A 148 5.22 16.72 -6.12
N HIS A 149 5.49 15.98 -5.05
CA HIS A 149 6.73 15.26 -4.81
C HIS A 149 6.49 13.76 -4.89
N TYR A 150 7.38 13.03 -5.57
CA TYR A 150 7.27 11.58 -5.77
C TYR A 150 8.30 10.85 -4.89
N SER A 151 7.86 9.79 -4.21
CA SER A 151 8.80 8.83 -3.62
C SER A 151 9.01 7.68 -4.58
N TRP A 152 9.94 7.86 -5.52
CA TRP A 152 10.23 6.85 -6.53
C TRP A 152 10.55 5.46 -5.96
N PRO A 153 11.26 5.30 -4.84
CA PRO A 153 11.53 3.97 -4.27
C PRO A 153 10.29 3.25 -3.73
N TYR A 154 9.20 3.98 -3.48
CA TYR A 154 8.01 3.45 -2.84
C TYR A 154 6.84 3.37 -3.82
N PHE A 155 6.23 2.20 -3.90
CA PHE A 155 5.11 1.97 -4.80
C PHE A 155 4.12 0.99 -4.18
N VAL A 156 2.95 0.92 -4.81
CA VAL A 156 1.92 -0.07 -4.50
C VAL A 156 1.54 -0.83 -5.76
N ARG A 157 1.01 -2.02 -5.54
CA ARG A 157 0.39 -2.89 -6.55
C ARG A 157 -0.98 -3.26 -6.01
N PHE A 158 -2.00 -2.82 -6.71
CA PHE A 158 -3.38 -3.13 -6.42
C PHE A 158 -3.88 -4.09 -7.49
N PHE A 159 -4.42 -5.24 -7.10
CA PHE A 159 -4.87 -6.25 -8.05
C PHE A 159 -6.06 -7.02 -7.51
N TYR A 160 -6.76 -7.71 -8.41
CA TYR A 160 -7.77 -8.68 -8.06
C TYR A 160 -7.20 -10.07 -8.26
N ASP A 161 -7.41 -10.96 -7.29
CA ASP A 161 -7.00 -12.34 -7.43
C ASP A 161 -7.98 -13.17 -8.27
N LYS A 162 -7.74 -14.47 -8.38
CA LYS A 162 -8.58 -15.41 -9.14
C LYS A 162 -10.01 -15.56 -8.59
N PHE A 163 -10.29 -15.04 -7.40
CA PHE A 163 -11.60 -15.05 -6.75
C PHE A 163 -12.27 -13.67 -6.77
N GLU A 164 -11.71 -12.72 -7.54
CA GLU A 164 -12.16 -11.32 -7.59
C GLU A 164 -12.05 -10.60 -6.25
N GLU A 165 -11.14 -11.05 -5.36
CA GLU A 165 -10.86 -10.38 -4.10
C GLU A 165 -9.78 -9.31 -4.30
N ALA A 166 -10.04 -8.12 -3.76
CA ALA A 166 -9.11 -7.01 -3.84
C ALA A 166 -7.88 -7.26 -2.96
N ASN A 167 -6.70 -7.03 -3.53
CA ASN A 167 -5.42 -7.19 -2.86
C ASN A 167 -4.57 -5.95 -3.06
N LEU A 168 -3.82 -5.58 -2.02
CA LEU A 168 -2.86 -4.49 -2.08
C LEU A 168 -1.54 -4.93 -1.46
N GLU A 169 -0.49 -4.80 -2.24
CA GLU A 169 0.87 -4.87 -1.76
C GLU A 169 1.47 -3.46 -1.71
N VAL A 170 2.21 -3.18 -0.64
CA VAL A 170 2.83 -1.88 -0.37
C VAL A 170 4.33 -2.10 -0.16
N TRP A 171 5.14 -1.51 -1.02
CA TRP A 171 6.59 -1.57 -0.96
C TRP A 171 7.12 -0.25 -0.43
N LEU A 172 7.68 -0.33 0.78
CA LEU A 172 8.50 0.72 1.40
C LEU A 172 9.95 0.22 1.41
N ASP A 173 10.78 0.69 2.35
CA ASP A 173 12.09 0.08 2.63
C ASP A 173 11.97 -1.41 2.98
N GLU A 174 10.85 -1.76 3.61
CA GLU A 174 10.39 -3.13 3.86
C GLU A 174 8.99 -3.30 3.25
N GLN A 175 8.64 -4.55 2.92
CA GLN A 175 7.30 -4.84 2.39
C GLN A 175 6.31 -5.02 3.54
N LEU A 176 5.20 -4.27 3.52
CA LEU A 176 4.07 -4.52 4.42
C LEU A 176 3.40 -5.86 4.06
N PRO A 177 2.81 -6.57 5.04
CA PRO A 177 1.96 -7.72 4.73
C PRO A 177 0.88 -7.34 3.71
N THR A 178 0.60 -8.25 2.76
CA THR A 178 -0.43 -8.02 1.74
C THR A 178 -1.77 -7.76 2.41
N ILE A 179 -2.43 -6.68 1.99
CA ILE A 179 -3.70 -6.22 2.51
C ILE A 179 -4.83 -6.86 1.70
N ILE A 180 -5.51 -7.81 2.33
CA ILE A 180 -6.54 -8.66 1.70
C ILE A 180 -7.97 -8.35 2.20
N ALA A 181 -8.11 -7.71 3.36
CA ALA A 181 -9.41 -7.48 3.98
C ALA A 181 -10.00 -6.13 3.56
N TRP A 182 -10.84 -6.11 2.54
CA TRP A 182 -11.48 -4.89 2.01
C TRP A 182 -12.97 -4.84 2.31
N GLU A 183 -13.46 -3.66 2.66
CA GLU A 183 -14.88 -3.38 2.89
C GLU A 183 -15.42 -2.43 1.82
N PRO A 184 -16.57 -2.72 1.20
CA PRO A 184 -17.25 -1.76 0.33
C PRO A 184 -17.76 -0.58 1.16
N VAL A 185 -17.70 0.61 0.57
CA VAL A 185 -18.22 1.83 1.19
C VAL A 185 -19.54 2.20 0.52
N PRO A 186 -20.64 2.34 1.28
CA PRO A 186 -21.92 2.77 0.73
C PRO A 186 -21.78 4.13 0.05
N GLN A 187 -22.16 4.18 -1.22
CA GLN A 187 -22.11 5.42 -1.99
C GLN A 187 -23.26 6.34 -1.57
N VAL A 188 -22.94 7.61 -1.35
CA VAL A 188 -23.91 8.65 -1.00
C VAL A 188 -23.99 9.62 -2.19
N PRO A 189 -25.20 9.94 -2.68
CA PRO A 189 -25.38 10.90 -3.76
C PRO A 189 -24.62 12.21 -3.48
N ASP A 190 -24.01 12.77 -4.52
CA ASP A 190 -23.24 14.02 -4.49
C ASP A 190 -22.02 14.04 -3.55
N GLN A 191 -21.62 12.89 -2.99
CA GLN A 191 -20.41 12.77 -2.18
C GLN A 191 -19.35 11.96 -2.91
N PHE A 192 -18.13 12.50 -2.95
CA PHE A 192 -16.98 11.77 -3.44
C PHE A 192 -16.40 10.89 -2.33
N LEU A 193 -16.89 9.66 -2.26
CA LEU A 193 -16.47 8.65 -1.28
C LEU A 193 -15.56 7.60 -1.92
N PRO A 194 -14.70 6.93 -1.13
CA PRO A 194 -14.00 5.75 -1.62
C PRO A 194 -15.02 4.66 -2.02
N ILE A 195 -14.62 3.78 -2.93
CA ILE A 195 -15.43 2.62 -3.34
C ILE A 195 -15.23 1.44 -2.39
N ILE A 196 -13.98 1.24 -1.95
CA ILE A 196 -13.59 0.24 -0.97
C ILE A 196 -12.55 0.84 -0.02
N ARG A 197 -12.48 0.31 1.19
CA ARG A 197 -11.49 0.69 2.20
C ARG A 197 -10.92 -0.54 2.90
N SER A 198 -9.72 -0.39 3.42
CA SER A 198 -9.08 -1.41 4.25
C SER A 198 -8.28 -0.77 5.38
N ARG A 199 -7.88 -1.59 6.33
CA ARG A 199 -6.99 -1.22 7.42
C ARG A 199 -6.02 -2.34 7.74
N TYR A 200 -4.80 -1.95 8.07
CA TYR A 200 -3.82 -2.78 8.74
C TYR A 200 -3.82 -2.40 10.22
N ASN A 201 -4.06 -3.35 11.13
CA ASN A 201 -4.16 -3.09 12.57
C ASN A 201 -3.69 -4.33 13.37
N PRO A 202 -2.43 -4.73 13.23
CA PRO A 202 -1.89 -5.96 13.83
C PRO A 202 -1.98 -5.97 15.36
N HIS A 203 -1.93 -4.80 15.99
CA HIS A 203 -1.92 -4.64 17.45
C HIS A 203 -3.29 -4.28 18.05
N ASN A 204 -4.36 -4.27 17.25
CA ASN A 204 -5.71 -3.92 17.70
C ASN A 204 -5.82 -2.56 18.43
N LEU A 205 -5.05 -1.55 17.99
CA LEU A 205 -5.02 -0.23 18.62
C LEU A 205 -6.13 0.71 18.12
N TRP A 206 -6.75 0.40 16.98
CA TRP A 206 -7.88 1.18 16.48
C TRP A 206 -9.11 1.07 17.41
N LYS A 207 -9.57 2.20 17.95
CA LYS A 207 -10.91 2.35 18.57
C LYS A 207 -11.94 2.84 17.57
N SER A 208 -12.99 2.05 17.33
CA SER A 208 -14.10 2.50 16.48
C SER A 208 -14.76 3.72 17.12
N GLY A 209 -14.86 4.83 16.38
CA GLY A 209 -15.39 6.12 16.86
C GLY A 209 -16.89 6.14 17.15
N ARG A 210 -17.48 5.08 17.69
CA ARG A 210 -18.77 5.18 18.36
C ARG A 210 -18.51 5.47 19.84
N PRO A 211 -18.84 6.66 20.36
CA PRO A 211 -19.05 6.78 21.78
C PRO A 211 -20.20 5.83 22.13
N MET A 212 -19.89 4.71 22.77
CA MET A 212 -20.92 3.96 23.50
C MET A 212 -21.32 4.82 24.70
N GLY A 213 -22.42 5.56 24.59
CA GLY A 213 -23.11 6.11 25.75
C GLY A 213 -23.74 7.48 25.55
N GLY A 214 -25.08 7.51 25.53
CA GLY A 214 -25.87 8.74 25.59
C GLY A 214 -27.34 8.47 25.29
N LYS A 215 -28.09 7.96 26.27
CA LYS A 215 -29.55 7.74 26.19
C LYS A 215 -30.27 8.96 25.63
N GLY A 216 -31.30 8.69 24.82
CA GLY A 216 -32.05 9.70 24.08
C GLY A 216 -32.53 10.89 24.91
N LYS A 217 -32.43 12.07 24.32
CA LYS A 217 -33.35 13.18 24.59
C LYS A 217 -34.32 13.28 23.43
N LYS A 218 -35.54 12.80 23.67
CA LYS A 218 -36.72 13.24 22.91
C LYS A 218 -36.81 14.75 23.07
N HIS A 219 -36.61 15.50 21.99
CA HIS A 219 -37.12 16.86 21.96
C HIS A 219 -38.64 16.78 21.80
N LYS A 220 -39.34 16.98 22.92
CA LYS A 220 -40.65 17.64 22.89
C LYS A 220 -40.35 19.12 22.66
N GLN A 221 -40.94 19.69 21.63
CA GLN A 221 -41.78 20.89 21.71
C GLN A 221 -42.73 20.87 20.53
#